data_AF-A0A1M6M675-F1
#
_entry.id   AF-A0A1M6M675-F1
#
_cell.length_a   1.000
_cell.length_b   1.000
_cell.length_c   1.000
_cell.angle_alpha   90.00
_cell.angle_beta   90.00
_cell.angle_gamma   90.00
#
_symmetry.space_group_name_H-M   'P 1'
#
loop_
_entity.id
_entity.type
_entity.pdbx_description
1 polymer ?
#
loop_
_entity_poly.entity_id
_entity_poly.type
_entity_poly.pdbx_seq_one_letter_code
_entity_poly.pdbx_strand_id
1 'polypeptide(L)' 'MPFEKPNIKSSYDEGFVELENLEDVEKYTIEKVLKKYNYNISTAAKALGIGRNTLYRKVEKYKIKVENSFCSNLRQLF' A
#
# COMPACT_ATOMS: atom_id res chain seq x y z
N MET A 1 32.96 8.18 -19.52
CA MET A 1 32.55 9.36 -18.73
C MET A 1 31.78 8.85 -17.52
N PRO A 2 32.28 9.01 -16.28
CA PRO A 2 31.47 8.71 -15.11
C PRO A 2 30.49 9.86 -14.91
N PHE A 3 29.21 9.57 -15.05
CA PHE A 3 28.15 10.50 -14.72
C PHE A 3 28.17 10.75 -13.22
N GLU A 4 28.48 11.99 -12.82
CA GLU A 4 28.29 12.44 -11.45
C GLU A 4 26.79 12.37 -11.13
N LYS A 5 26.45 11.60 -10.10
CA LYS A 5 25.07 11.45 -9.64
C LYS A 5 24.63 12.77 -8.98
N PRO A 6 23.41 13.26 -9.27
CA PRO A 6 22.89 14.46 -8.62
C PRO A 6 22.79 14.26 -7.11
N ASN A 7 23.33 15.22 -6.37
CA ASN A 7 23.35 15.27 -4.91
C ASN A 7 21.97 15.58 -4.36
N ILE A 8 21.15 14.55 -4.18
CA ILE A 8 19.86 14.65 -3.50
C ILE A 8 20.12 14.37 -2.01
N LYS A 9 20.32 15.43 -1.23
CA LYS A 9 20.19 15.36 0.23
C LYS A 9 18.71 15.20 0.56
N SER A 10 18.26 13.97 0.76
CA SER A 10 17.04 13.72 1.53
C SER A 10 17.36 12.56 2.46
N SER A 11 17.03 12.73 3.73
CA SER A 11 17.18 11.75 4.81
C SER A 11 16.49 10.44 4.48
N TYR A 12 17.13 9.58 3.68
CA TYR A 12 16.69 8.20 3.45
C TYR A 12 17.27 7.32 4.54
N ASP A 13 16.79 7.52 5.76
CA ASP A 13 16.71 6.42 6.74
C ASP A 13 15.52 5.53 6.34
N GLU A 14 15.59 4.92 5.16
CA GLU A 14 14.71 3.81 4.81
C GLU A 14 15.61 2.63 4.51
N GLY A 15 15.63 1.67 5.44
CA GLY A 15 16.30 0.40 5.26
C GLY A 15 15.90 -0.24 3.94
N PHE A 16 16.81 -1.01 3.35
CA PHE A 16 16.55 -1.76 2.12
C PHE A 16 15.35 -2.67 2.36
N VAL A 17 14.19 -2.33 1.78
CA VAL A 17 13.05 -3.24 1.72
C VAL A 17 13.35 -4.15 0.52
N GLU A 18 13.83 -5.36 0.79
CA GLU A 18 13.97 -6.41 -0.22
C GLU A 18 12.57 -6.75 -0.76
N LEU A 19 12.27 -6.21 -1.93
CA LEU A 19 11.07 -6.54 -2.71
C LEU A 19 11.52 -7.45 -3.84
N GLU A 20 11.46 -8.76 -3.62
CA GLU A 20 11.94 -9.74 -4.59
C GLU A 20 10.87 -10.08 -5.63
N ASN A 21 9.60 -10.08 -5.23
CA ASN A 21 8.50 -10.52 -6.07
C ASN A 21 7.39 -9.46 -6.22
N LEU A 22 6.54 -9.67 -7.24
CA LEU A 22 5.40 -8.78 -7.51
C LEU A 22 4.41 -8.71 -6.33
N GLU A 23 4.28 -9.77 -5.54
CA GLU A 23 3.42 -9.75 -4.36
C GLU A 23 3.95 -8.80 -3.29
N ASP A 24 5.27 -8.71 -3.12
CA ASP A 24 5.90 -7.81 -2.15
C ASP A 24 5.73 -6.36 -2.58
N VAL A 25 5.97 -6.08 -3.87
CA VAL A 25 5.76 -4.75 -4.44
C VAL A 25 4.29 -4.32 -4.31
N GLU A 26 3.36 -5.21 -4.59
CA GLU A 26 1.92 -4.94 -4.45
C GLU A 26 1.56 -4.67 -2.99
N LYS A 27 2.01 -5.52 -2.05
CA LYS A 27 1.78 -5.35 -0.62
C LYS A 27 2.33 -4.02 -0.11
N TYR A 28 3.59 -3.72 -0.41
CA TYR A 28 4.24 -2.47 -0.03
C TYR A 28 3.46 -1.25 -0.55
N THR A 29 3.04 -1.31 -1.82
CA THR A 29 2.28 -0.23 -2.44
C THR A 29 0.93 -0.03 -1.75
N ILE A 30 0.22 -1.11 -1.46
CA ILE A 30 -1.07 -1.07 -0.75
C ILE A 30 -0.89 -0.47 0.65
N GLU A 31 0.10 -0.93 1.42
CA GLU A 31 0.38 -0.42 2.77
C GLU A 31 0.73 1.08 2.74
N LYS A 32 1.58 1.49 1.81
CA LYS A 32 2.00 2.89 1.63
C LYS A 32 0.80 3.78 1.34
N VAL A 33 -0.07 3.36 0.42
CA VAL A 33 -1.27 4.12 0.07
C VAL A 33 -2.27 4.15 1.23
N LEU A 34 -2.49 3.03 1.91
CA LEU A 34 -3.35 2.99 3.08
C LEU A 34 -2.89 3.95 4.17
N LYS A 35 -1.60 3.96 4.49
CA LYS A 35 -1.02 4.91 5.45
C LYS A 35 -1.21 6.36 4.99
N LYS A 36 -0.94 6.64 3.71
CA LYS A 36 -1.10 7.99 3.11
C LYS A 36 -2.53 8.53 3.22
N TYR A 37 -3.53 7.66 3.16
CA TYR A 37 -4.95 8.03 3.25
C TYR A 37 -5.57 7.64 4.60
N ASN A 38 -4.78 7.55 5.68
CA ASN A 38 -5.26 7.26 7.05
C ASN A 38 -6.17 6.03 7.12
N TYR A 39 -5.82 4.97 6.39
CA TYR A 39 -6.57 3.72 6.28
C TYR A 39 -8.00 3.87 5.74
N ASN A 40 -8.29 4.95 5.00
CA ASN A 40 -9.55 5.10 4.28
C ASN A 40 -9.57 4.23 3.01
N ILE A 41 -10.21 3.07 3.09
CA ILE A 41 -10.27 2.08 2.01
C ILE A 41 -10.86 2.66 0.72
N SER A 42 -11.91 3.50 0.81
CA SER A 42 -12.57 4.04 -0.39
C SER A 42 -11.65 4.99 -1.15
N THR A 43 -10.93 5.87 -0.45
CA THR A 43 -10.00 6.81 -1.07
C THR A 43 -8.73 6.10 -1.54
N ALA A 44 -8.21 5.15 -0.75
CA ALA A 44 -7.06 4.34 -1.13
C ALA A 44 -7.32 3.49 -2.39
N ALA A 45 -8.49 2.85 -2.49
CA ALA A 45 -8.88 2.07 -3.66
C ALA A 45 -8.94 2.93 -4.93
N LYS A 46 -9.54 4.12 -4.83
CA LYS A 46 -9.57 5.10 -5.92
C LYS A 46 -8.17 5.53 -6.35
N ALA A 47 -7.28 5.79 -5.40
CA ALA A 47 -5.90 6.19 -5.68
C ALA A 47 -5.08 5.06 -6.32
N LEU A 48 -5.35 3.79 -5.95
CA LEU A 48 -4.75 2.60 -6.55
C LEU A 48 -5.39 2.23 -7.90
N GLY A 49 -6.51 2.85 -8.28
CA GLY A 49 -7.25 2.51 -9.50
C GLY A 49 -7.93 1.14 -9.46
N ILE A 50 -8.21 0.61 -8.26
CA ILE A 50 -8.87 -0.70 -8.08
C ILE A 50 -10.21 -0.56 -7.37
N GLY A 51 -11.05 -1.58 -7.49
CA GLY A 51 -12.30 -1.67 -6.72
C GLY A 51 -12.03 -1.82 -5.22
N ARG A 52 -12.94 -1.28 -4.38
CA ARG A 52 -12.89 -1.45 -2.92
C ARG A 52 -12.81 -2.92 -2.51
N ASN A 53 -13.61 -3.78 -3.13
CA ASN A 53 -13.62 -5.23 -2.88
C ASN A 53 -12.27 -5.87 -3.20
N THR A 54 -11.61 -5.44 -4.29
CA THR A 54 -10.26 -5.90 -4.63
C THR A 54 -9.27 -5.49 -3.57
N LEU A 55 -9.31 -4.22 -3.13
CA LEU A 55 -8.44 -3.74 -2.06
C LEU A 55 -8.67 -4.50 -0.74
N TYR A 56 -9.92 -4.75 -0.35
CA TYR A 56 -10.25 -5.55 0.83
C TYR A 56 -9.65 -6.97 0.76
N ARG A 57 -9.85 -7.68 -0.35
CA ARG A 57 -9.28 -9.02 -0.55
C ARG A 57 -7.75 -9.02 -0.46
N LYS A 58 -7.10 -7.98 -0.96
CA LYS A 58 -5.64 -7.84 -0.92
C LYS A 58 -5.15 -7.51 0.49
N VAL A 59 -5.86 -6.64 1.21
CA VAL A 59 -5.60 -6.34 2.63
C VAL A 59 -5.71 -7.59 3.49
N GLU A 60 -6.74 -8.40 3.26
CA GLU A 60 -6.93 -9.69 3.93
C GLU A 60 -5.84 -10.69 3.55
N LYS A 61 -5.57 -10.87 2.24
CA LYS A 61 -4.52 -11.77 1.73
C LYS A 61 -3.15 -11.45 2.35
N TYR A 62 -2.81 -10.17 2.43
CA TYR A 62 -1.51 -9.70 2.95
C TYR A 62 -1.51 -9.44 4.46
N LYS A 63 -2.64 -9.69 5.15
CA LYS A 63 -2.81 -9.50 6.60
C LYS A 63 -2.40 -8.10 7.07
N ILE A 64 -2.73 -7.08 6.27
CA ILE A 64 -2.39 -5.69 6.57
C ILE A 64 -3.27 -5.22 7.73
N LYS A 65 -2.66 -4.77 8.82
CA LYS A 65 -3.38 -4.26 10.00
C LYS A 65 -3.94 -2.88 9.69
N VAL A 66 -5.27 -2.76 9.70
CA VAL A 66 -5.97 -1.48 9.58
C VAL A 66 -6.65 -1.19 10.92
N GLU A 67 -6.33 -0.04 11.54
CA GLU A 67 -6.82 0.29 12.90
C GLU A 67 -8.28 0.77 12.94
N ASN A 68 -8.95 0.89 11.79
CA ASN A 68 -10.35 1.29 11.75
C ASN A 68 -11.28 0.07 11.82
N SER A 69 -12.09 0.02 12.88
CA SER A 69 -13.03 -1.02 13.32
C SER A 69 -14.17 -1.39 12.36
N PHE A 70 -14.01 -1.29 11.03
CA PHE A 70 -15.02 -1.68 10.05
C PHE A 70 -14.69 -3.02 9.37
N CYS A 71 -14.10 -3.97 10.12
CA CYS A 71 -13.79 -5.32 9.65
C CYS A 71 -15.04 -6.24 9.56
N SER A 72 -16.23 -5.80 9.99
CA SER A 72 -17.29 -6.75 10.36
C SER A 72 -18.49 -6.87 9.41
N ASN A 73 -18.43 -6.40 8.15
CA ASN A 73 -19.52 -6.63 7.18
C ASN A 73 -19.01 -6.91 5.76
N LEU A 74 -18.28 -8.02 5.61
CA LEU A 74 -17.59 -8.44 4.39
C LEU A 74 -18.46 -9.28 3.42
N ARG A 75 -19.76 -8.98 3.24
CA ARG A 75 -20.59 -9.76 2.29
C ARG A 75 -21.73 -9.07 1.56
N GLN A 76 -21.93 -7.76 1.67
CA GLN A 76 -23.05 -7.12 0.98
C GLN A 76 -22.62 -5.84 0.27
N LEU A 77 -22.54 -5.94 -1.05
CA LEU A 77 -23.32 -5.16 -2.03
C LEU A 77 -22.54 -5.11 -3.35
N PHE A 78 -22.92 -6.04 -4.24
CA PHE A 78 -23.20 -5.64 -5.62
C PHE A 78 -24.44 -4.75 -5.61
#